data_AF-A0A4Y8KW01-F1
#
_entry.id   AF-A0A4Y8KW01-F1
#
_cell.length_a   1.000
_cell.length_b   1.000
_cell.length_c   1.000
_cell.angle_alpha   90.00
_cell.angle_beta   90.00
_cell.angle_gamma   90.00
#
_symmetry.space_group_name_H-M   'P 1'
#
loop_
_entity.id
_entity.type
_entity.pdbx_description
1 polymer ?
#
loop_
_entity_poly.entity_id
_entity_poly.type
_entity_poly.pdbx_seq_one_letter_code
_entity_poly.pdbx_strand_id
1 'polypeptide(L)'
;MIQQRKKDYLIKLIEEFFAKLQQLKQAQEGENPTEEKEIINDCMAFFQSNFNTTQSDTASELTDKIKDPDLLEQYAKLLLNKYNISDIKYIYQLHVALDIVTYIEASDNTYSWDRNILREDLLRLLDQQG
;
A
#
# COMPACT_ATOMS: atom_id res chain seq x y z
N MET A 1 -20.23 -8.58 15.26
CA MET A 1 -19.51 -7.73 16.25
C MET A 1 -18.01 -8.03 16.35
N ILE A 2 -17.56 -9.29 16.48
CA ILE A 2 -16.13 -9.61 16.62
C ILE A 2 -15.33 -9.31 15.35
N GLN A 3 -15.87 -9.61 14.16
CA GLN A 3 -15.21 -9.34 12.88
C GLN A 3 -15.03 -7.83 12.60
N GLN A 4 -16.05 -7.01 12.91
CA GLN A 4 -15.96 -5.55 12.76
C GLN A 4 -14.88 -4.96 13.68
N ARG A 5 -14.83 -5.36 14.95
CA ARG A 5 -13.79 -4.88 15.89
C ARG A 5 -12.39 -5.28 15.44
N LYS A 6 -12.24 -6.47 14.85
CA LYS A 6 -10.97 -6.92 14.26
C LYS A 6 -10.61 -6.06 13.04
N LYS A 7 -11.56 -5.79 12.14
CA LYS A 7 -11.37 -4.87 11.00
C LYS A 7 -10.90 -3.50 11.47
N ASP A 8 -11.65 -2.87 12.37
CA ASP A 8 -11.35 -1.51 12.86
C ASP A 8 -9.96 -1.45 13.53
N TYR A 9 -9.57 -2.50 14.24
CA TYR A 9 -8.22 -2.63 14.82
C TYR A 9 -7.12 -2.72 13.76
N LEU A 10 -7.32 -3.54 12.71
CA LEU A 10 -6.33 -3.70 11.64
C LEU A 10 -6.17 -2.41 10.82
N ILE A 11 -7.27 -1.73 10.51
CA ILE A 11 -7.26 -0.43 9.83
C ILE A 11 -6.50 0.59 10.67
N LYS A 12 -6.86 0.73 11.95
CA LYS A 12 -6.20 1.69 12.85
C LYS A 12 -4.70 1.44 12.95
N LEU A 13 -4.28 0.18 13.04
CA LEU A 13 -2.86 -0.16 13.12
C LEU A 13 -2.11 0.24 11.83
N ILE A 14 -2.72 0.02 10.66
CA ILE A 14 -2.17 0.46 9.38
C ILE A 14 -2.12 1.99 9.28
N GLU A 15 -3.17 2.69 9.70
CA GLU A 15 -3.19 4.16 9.73
C GLU A 15 -2.10 4.71 10.66
N GLU A 16 -1.87 4.09 11.81
CA GLU A 16 -0.76 4.44 12.72
C GLU A 16 0.61 4.25 12.05
N PHE A 17 0.80 3.19 11.25
CA PHE A 17 2.03 3.00 10.48
C PHE A 17 2.21 4.06 9.40
N PHE A 18 1.17 4.39 8.64
CA PHE A 18 1.25 5.44 7.61
C PHE A 18 1.44 6.83 8.20
N ALA A 19 0.82 7.12 9.36
CA ALA A 19 1.05 8.36 10.08
C ALA A 19 2.50 8.50 10.53
N LYS A 20 3.13 7.41 11.03
CA LYS A 20 4.55 7.40 11.36
C LYS A 20 5.44 7.61 10.13
N LEU A 21 5.14 6.95 9.01
CA LEU A 21 5.85 7.17 7.74
C LEU A 21 5.75 8.62 7.28
N GLN A 22 4.56 9.24 7.39
CA GLN A 22 4.37 10.63 7.01
C GLN A 22 5.10 11.59 7.95
N GLN A 23 5.12 11.31 9.26
CA GLN A 23 5.89 12.08 10.24
C GLN A 23 7.38 12.04 9.94
N LEU A 24 7.93 10.87 9.62
CA LEU A 24 9.33 10.73 9.22
C LEU A 24 9.65 11.53 7.95
N LYS A 25 8.79 11.48 6.95
CA LYS A 25 8.94 12.27 5.71
C LYS A 25 8.85 13.78 5.96
N GLN A 26 8.04 14.24 6.92
CA GLN A 26 7.89 15.66 7.26
C GLN A 26 8.99 16.17 8.19
N ALA A 27 9.55 15.31 9.04
CA ALA A 27 10.64 15.63 9.96
C ALA A 27 12.01 15.76 9.28
N GLN A 28 12.04 16.00 7.95
CA GLN A 28 13.27 16.13 7.16
C GLN A 28 14.10 17.38 7.55
N GLU A 29 14.83 17.25 8.65
CA GLU A 29 16.26 17.57 8.72
C GLU A 29 17.02 16.26 8.99
N GLY A 30 17.33 15.50 7.93
CA GLY A 30 18.34 14.43 7.99
C GLY A 30 17.82 13.01 8.26
N GLU A 31 17.75 12.23 7.18
CA GLU A 31 18.32 10.88 7.10
C GLU A 31 18.01 9.88 8.23
N ASN A 32 16.89 9.14 8.13
CA ASN A 32 16.98 7.72 8.46
C ASN A 32 16.21 6.83 7.47
N PRO A 33 16.75 6.64 6.24
CA PRO A 33 16.20 5.70 5.26
C PRO A 33 16.05 4.27 5.80
N THR A 34 16.80 3.94 6.85
CA THR A 34 16.72 2.65 7.55
C THR A 34 15.40 2.51 8.30
N GLU A 35 14.99 3.52 9.06
CA GLU A 35 13.72 3.49 9.81
C GLU A 35 12.50 3.44 8.88
N GLU A 36 12.53 4.16 7.75
CA GLU A 36 11.47 4.06 6.75
C GLU A 36 11.38 2.66 6.13
N LYS A 37 12.54 2.05 5.82
CA LYS A 37 12.61 0.67 5.33
C LYS A 37 12.09 -0.33 6.36
N GLU A 38 12.42 -0.15 7.64
CA GLU A 38 11.92 -0.98 8.74
C GLU A 38 10.39 -0.90 8.85
N ILE A 39 9.81 0.29 8.86
CA ILE A 39 8.34 0.44 8.95
C ILE A 39 7.65 -0.18 7.74
N ILE A 40 8.18 0.01 6.53
CA ILE A 40 7.61 -0.64 5.33
C ILE A 40 7.70 -2.16 5.43
N ASN A 41 8.81 -2.70 5.92
CA ASN A 41 8.96 -4.14 6.14
C ASN A 41 7.99 -4.66 7.20
N ASP A 42 7.77 -3.92 8.29
CA ASP A 42 6.77 -4.26 9.32
C ASP A 42 5.36 -4.28 8.75
N CYS A 43 5.01 -3.29 7.92
CA CYS A 43 3.74 -3.27 7.21
C CYS A 43 3.60 -4.49 6.27
N MET A 44 4.64 -4.83 5.51
CA MET A 44 4.62 -6.00 4.64
C MET A 44 4.45 -7.29 5.45
N ALA A 45 5.17 -7.44 6.57
CA ALA A 45 5.07 -8.58 7.46
C ALA A 45 3.69 -8.68 8.11
N PHE A 46 3.05 -7.54 8.43
CA PHE A 46 1.70 -7.49 8.92
C PHE A 46 0.70 -8.04 7.89
N PHE A 47 0.78 -7.61 6.63
CA PHE A 47 -0.10 -8.12 5.58
C PHE A 47 0.15 -9.60 5.30
N GLN A 48 1.42 -10.02 5.28
CA GLN A 48 1.79 -11.43 5.13
C GLN A 48 1.19 -12.27 6.26
N SER A 49 1.29 -11.82 7.52
CA SER A 49 0.82 -12.59 8.67
C SER A 49 -0.71 -12.66 8.77
N ASN A 50 -1.42 -11.61 8.35
CA ASN A 50 -2.87 -11.52 8.50
C ASN A 50 -3.66 -11.99 7.27
N PHE A 51 -3.07 -11.87 6.08
CA PHE A 51 -3.73 -12.16 4.81
C PHE A 51 -2.97 -13.14 3.92
N ASN A 52 -1.83 -13.67 4.39
CA ASN A 52 -0.99 -14.61 3.64
C ASN A 52 -0.53 -14.05 2.28
N THR A 53 -0.22 -12.75 2.24
CA THR A 53 0.31 -12.09 1.04
C THR A 53 1.76 -12.48 0.80
N THR A 54 2.15 -12.54 -0.47
CA THR A 54 3.52 -12.77 -0.92
C THR A 54 3.96 -11.71 -1.91
N GLN A 55 5.28 -11.54 -2.10
CA GLN A 55 5.80 -10.55 -3.04
C GLN A 55 5.49 -10.88 -4.51
N SER A 56 5.16 -12.13 -4.81
CA SER A 56 4.80 -12.61 -6.14
C SER A 56 3.29 -12.60 -6.41
N ASP A 57 2.48 -12.23 -5.41
CA ASP A 57 1.03 -12.20 -5.62
C ASP A 57 0.65 -11.20 -6.70
N THR A 58 -0.25 -11.64 -7.57
CA THR A 58 -0.93 -10.81 -8.56
C THR A 58 -2.03 -9.96 -7.90
N ALA A 59 -2.50 -8.93 -8.60
CA ALA A 59 -3.63 -8.14 -8.13
C ALA A 59 -4.89 -9.00 -7.87
N SER A 60 -5.15 -10.01 -8.72
CA SER A 60 -6.26 -10.95 -8.54
C SER A 60 -6.12 -11.79 -7.27
N GLU A 61 -4.92 -12.26 -6.94
CA GLU A 61 -4.71 -13.02 -5.70
C GLU A 61 -4.84 -12.13 -4.47
N LEU A 62 -4.40 -10.87 -4.57
CA LEU A 62 -4.50 -9.90 -3.48
C LEU A 62 -5.95 -9.47 -3.22
N THR A 63 -6.76 -9.28 -4.25
CA THR A 63 -8.22 -9.02 -4.10
C THR A 63 -8.95 -10.23 -3.55
N ASP A 64 -8.40 -11.43 -3.71
CA ASP A 64 -8.91 -12.64 -3.07
C ASP A 64 -8.51 -12.80 -1.60
N LYS A 65 -7.30 -12.38 -1.25
CA LYS A 65 -6.78 -12.45 0.13
C LYS A 65 -7.28 -11.31 1.01
N ILE A 66 -7.33 -10.10 0.47
CA ILE A 66 -7.70 -8.86 1.17
C ILE A 66 -9.07 -8.41 0.66
N LYS A 67 -10.14 -8.96 1.24
CA LYS A 67 -11.52 -8.69 0.84
C LYS A 67 -12.03 -7.29 1.21
N ASP A 68 -11.31 -6.58 2.06
CA ASP A 68 -11.68 -5.25 2.52
C ASP A 68 -11.07 -4.18 1.59
N PRO A 69 -11.87 -3.36 0.91
CA PRO A 69 -11.37 -2.39 -0.06
C PRO A 69 -10.42 -1.34 0.54
N ASP A 70 -10.67 -0.92 1.79
CA ASP A 70 -9.82 0.07 2.45
C ASP A 70 -8.44 -0.53 2.70
N LEU A 71 -8.37 -1.75 3.26
CA LEU A 71 -7.12 -2.47 3.49
C LEU A 71 -6.38 -2.78 2.18
N LEU A 72 -7.13 -3.09 1.12
CA LEU A 72 -6.57 -3.35 -0.20
C LEU A 72 -5.98 -2.07 -0.82
N GLU A 73 -6.64 -0.92 -0.67
CA GLU A 73 -6.10 0.39 -1.07
C GLU A 73 -4.82 0.72 -0.30
N GLN A 74 -4.80 0.44 1.01
CA GLN A 74 -3.59 0.62 1.83
C GLN A 74 -2.44 -0.28 1.36
N TYR A 75 -2.72 -1.50 0.90
CA TYR A 75 -1.69 -2.36 0.31
C TYR A 75 -1.11 -1.78 -0.98
N ALA A 76 -1.94 -1.20 -1.86
CA ALA A 76 -1.45 -0.50 -3.05
C ALA A 76 -0.54 0.69 -2.70
N LYS A 77 -0.91 1.48 -1.68
CA LYS A 77 -0.06 2.56 -1.14
C LYS A 77 1.26 2.02 -0.59
N LEU A 78 1.23 0.87 0.09
CA LEU A 78 2.42 0.22 0.62
C LEU A 78 3.38 -0.21 -0.51
N LEU A 79 2.86 -0.79 -1.60
CA LEU A 79 3.66 -1.17 -2.77
C LEU A 79 4.35 0.04 -3.41
N LEU A 80 3.64 1.16 -3.57
CA LEU A 80 4.21 2.41 -4.07
C LEU A 80 5.33 2.93 -3.15
N ASN A 81 5.07 2.99 -1.84
CA ASN A 81 6.08 3.48 -0.88
C ASN A 81 7.32 2.58 -0.87
N LYS A 82 7.12 1.25 -0.85
CA LYS A 82 8.21 0.28 -0.97
C LYS A 82 9.01 0.51 -2.24
N TYR A 83 8.35 0.72 -3.38
CA TYR A 83 9.04 1.04 -4.63
C TYR A 83 9.90 2.29 -4.50
N ASN A 84 9.38 3.37 -3.90
CA ASN A 84 10.09 4.63 -3.77
C ASN A 84 11.36 4.52 -2.91
N ILE A 85 11.32 3.78 -1.81
CA ILE A 85 12.44 3.69 -0.86
C ILE A 85 13.40 2.52 -1.12
N SER A 86 12.99 1.52 -1.92
CA SER A 86 13.85 0.35 -2.20
C SER A 86 14.98 0.72 -3.14
N ASP A 87 16.17 0.17 -2.87
CA ASP A 87 17.33 0.35 -3.75
C ASP A 87 17.14 -0.44 -5.06
N ILE A 88 16.50 -1.61 -4.97
CA ILE A 88 16.09 -2.42 -6.12
C ILE A 88 14.65 -2.09 -6.48
N LYS A 89 14.45 -1.56 -7.69
CA LYS A 89 13.13 -1.17 -8.21
C LYS A 89 12.46 -2.36 -8.91
N TYR A 90 11.29 -2.76 -8.40
CA TYR A 90 10.48 -3.83 -8.98
C TYR A 90 9.27 -3.24 -9.69
N ILE A 91 9.40 -2.93 -10.98
CA ILE A 91 8.35 -2.27 -11.79
C ILE A 91 7.03 -3.06 -11.76
N TYR A 92 7.09 -4.40 -11.76
CA TYR A 92 5.89 -5.23 -11.69
C TYR A 92 5.02 -4.91 -10.45
N GLN A 93 5.61 -4.48 -9.33
CA GLN A 93 4.86 -4.11 -8.13
C GLN A 93 4.04 -2.83 -8.33
N LEU A 94 4.50 -1.91 -9.20
CA LEU A 94 3.71 -0.74 -9.59
C LEU A 94 2.52 -1.14 -10.46
N HIS A 95 2.69 -2.08 -11.38
CA HIS A 95 1.57 -2.63 -12.15
C HIS A 95 0.54 -3.31 -11.24
N VAL A 96 0.98 -4.14 -10.29
CA VAL A 96 0.08 -4.76 -9.31
C VAL A 96 -0.66 -3.70 -8.48
N ALA A 97 0.03 -2.65 -8.03
CA ALA A 97 -0.61 -1.56 -7.29
C ALA A 97 -1.65 -0.82 -8.14
N LEU A 98 -1.36 -0.57 -9.43
CA LEU A 98 -2.29 0.08 -10.35
C LEU A 98 -3.52 -0.79 -10.61
N ASP A 99 -3.33 -2.07 -10.88
CA ASP A 99 -4.42 -3.02 -11.11
C ASP A 99 -5.35 -3.13 -9.89
N ILE A 100 -4.78 -3.09 -8.67
CA ILE A 100 -5.56 -3.01 -7.42
C ILE A 100 -6.42 -1.75 -7.39
N VAL A 101 -5.84 -0.58 -7.66
CA VAL A 101 -6.57 0.69 -7.63
C VAL A 101 -7.69 0.68 -8.66
N THR A 102 -7.42 0.22 -9.88
CA THR A 102 -8.43 0.07 -10.94
C THR A 102 -9.54 -0.91 -10.54
N TYR A 103 -9.21 -2.02 -9.89
CA TYR A 103 -10.21 -2.95 -9.36
C TYR A 103 -11.13 -2.26 -8.34
N ILE A 104 -10.54 -1.52 -7.39
CA ILE A 104 -11.33 -0.82 -6.37
C ILE A 104 -12.24 0.22 -7.04
N GLU A 105 -11.74 1.04 -7.97
CA GLU A 105 -12.54 2.00 -8.75
C GLU A 105 -13.70 1.34 -9.51
N ALA A 106 -13.50 0.14 -10.07
CA ALA A 106 -14.55 -0.59 -10.77
C ALA A 106 -15.60 -1.19 -9.81
N SER A 107 -15.22 -1.47 -8.57
CA SER A 107 -16.10 -2.10 -7.56
C SER A 107 -16.83 -1.12 -6.65
N ASP A 108 -16.27 0.09 -6.46
CA ASP A 108 -16.75 1.13 -5.57
C ASP A 108 -16.92 2.46 -6.32
N ASN A 109 -18.18 2.88 -6.48
CA ASN A 109 -18.55 4.12 -7.17
C ASN A 109 -18.36 5.38 -6.32
N THR A 110 -17.85 5.24 -5.08
CA THR A 110 -17.58 6.39 -4.21
C THR A 110 -16.33 7.12 -4.70
N TYR A 111 -16.47 8.42 -4.95
CA TYR A 111 -15.34 9.26 -5.32
C TYR A 111 -14.34 9.35 -4.17
N SER A 112 -13.06 9.05 -4.46
CA SER A 112 -11.94 9.22 -3.54
C SER A 112 -10.84 10.05 -4.19
N TRP A 113 -10.55 11.22 -3.62
CA TRP A 113 -9.47 12.08 -4.06
C TRP A 113 -8.10 11.41 -3.90
N ASP A 114 -7.87 10.76 -2.75
CA ASP A 114 -6.62 10.07 -2.46
C ASP A 114 -6.35 8.91 -3.41
N ARG A 115 -7.41 8.20 -3.81
CA ARG A 115 -7.33 7.11 -4.79
C ARG A 115 -6.93 7.63 -6.17
N ASN A 116 -7.50 8.76 -6.59
CA ASN A 116 -7.10 9.40 -7.86
C ASN A 116 -5.62 9.83 -7.82
N ILE A 117 -5.16 10.47 -6.74
CA ILE A 117 -3.74 10.84 -6.60
C ILE A 117 -2.85 9.60 -6.71
N LEU A 118 -3.18 8.54 -5.97
CA LEU A 118 -2.41 7.30 -5.98
C LEU A 118 -2.32 6.72 -7.40
N ARG A 119 -3.43 6.71 -8.14
CA ARG A 119 -3.47 6.24 -9.52
C ARG A 119 -2.57 7.06 -10.44
N GLU A 120 -2.67 8.38 -10.39
CA GLU A 120 -1.84 9.27 -11.22
C GLU A 120 -0.35 9.17 -10.87
N ASP A 121 -0.01 9.00 -9.58
CA ASP A 121 1.37 8.77 -9.15
C ASP A 121 1.93 7.46 -9.72
N LEU A 122 1.14 6.38 -9.70
CA LEU A 122 1.51 5.09 -10.28
C LEU A 122 1.70 5.18 -11.80
N LEU A 123 0.76 5.80 -12.50
CA LEU A 123 0.85 6.00 -13.96
C LEU A 123 2.08 6.81 -14.34
N ARG A 124 2.33 7.93 -13.67
CA ARG A 124 3.51 8.76 -13.90
C ARG A 124 4.81 7.99 -13.71
N LEU A 125 4.91 7.17 -12.66
CA LEU A 125 6.11 6.37 -12.42
C LEU A 125 6.28 5.28 -13.49
N LEU A 126 5.20 4.63 -13.91
CA LEU A 126 5.25 3.63 -14.99
C LEU A 126 5.69 4.25 -16.32
N ASP A 127 5.18 5.44 -16.66
CA ASP A 127 5.57 6.17 -17.87
C ASP A 127 7.06 6.56 -17.87
N GLN A 128 7.66 6.82 -16.69
CA GLN A 128 9.08 7.13 -16.57
C GLN A 128 10.00 5.91 -16.73
N GLN A 129 9.46 4.69 -16.65
CA GLN A 129 10.23 3.45 -16.80
C GLN A 129 10.06 2.79 -18.17
N GLY A 130 9.15 3.31 -19.01
CA GLY A 130 8.92 2.88 -20.39
C GLY A 130 9.79 3.63 -21.39
#